data_AF-A0A8B9BC80-F1
#
_entry.id   AF-A0A8B9BC80-F1
#
_cell.length_a   1.000
_cell.length_b   1.000
_cell.length_c   1.000
_cell.angle_alpha   90.00
_cell.angle_beta   90.00
_cell.angle_gamma   90.00
#
_symmetry.space_group_name_H-M   'P 1'
#
loop_
_entity.id
_entity.type
_entity.pdbx_description
1 polymer ?
#
loop_
_entity_poly.entity_id
_entity_poly.type
_entity_poly.pdbx_seq_one_letter_code
_entity_poly.pdbx_strand_id
1 'polypeptide(L)'
;MSQAGEESSSSSDTELEIEEEQPICALAPTVYTRDEGSTDVTASPAFQCLDELFSAGKLSGSKVAELKAKYTLLHETVISLQKSEIQLLQEAKRLSVNLEQQQHELEKAEQFPEESSSEVCRIRQQLLSCQNEYNAIKEREYEIQFRVKCLQEEKTLLEKEYERIPKQSEADKRIKKLKENCDELSKEVIQRKAEVNAMKEDILSKQNLMLIDKKEVEKLLENQDNLKDELVKILGVPAQLGKETEKINWKKMYVFNK
;
A
#
# COMPACT_ATOMS: atom_id res chain seq x y z
N MET A 1 24.04 -19.87 19.45
CA MET A 1 24.27 -19.00 20.61
C MET A 1 22.95 -18.82 21.30
N SER A 2 22.92 -19.19 22.57
CA SER A 2 21.74 -19.31 23.43
C SER A 2 21.36 -17.97 24.08
N GLN A 3 20.15 -17.97 24.66
CA GLN A 3 19.61 -17.11 25.73
C GLN A 3 18.84 -15.83 25.32
N ALA A 4 17.51 -15.97 25.35
CA ALA A 4 16.58 -15.19 26.16
C ALA A 4 15.45 -16.16 26.53
N GLY A 5 14.96 -16.34 27.77
CA GLY A 5 15.03 -15.50 28.95
C GLY A 5 13.66 -14.88 29.24
N GLU A 6 12.60 -15.69 29.36
CA GLU A 6 11.31 -15.24 29.90
C GLU A 6 10.74 -16.29 30.85
N GLU A 7 10.56 -15.86 32.09
CA GLU A 7 10.13 -16.62 33.26
C GLU A 7 8.60 -16.79 33.21
N SER A 8 8.13 -18.02 32.96
CA SER A 8 6.72 -18.39 33.19
C SER A 8 6.55 -18.83 34.64
N SER A 9 6.08 -17.90 35.48
CA SER A 9 5.56 -18.20 36.80
C SER A 9 4.10 -18.63 36.67
N SER A 10 3.87 -19.93 36.45
CA SER A 10 2.52 -20.52 36.47
C SER A 10 2.17 -20.84 37.92
N SER A 11 1.39 -19.94 38.54
CA SER A 11 0.85 -20.10 39.88
C SER A 11 -0.14 -21.27 39.92
N SER A 12 0.14 -22.19 40.84
CA SER A 12 -0.70 -23.26 41.37
C SER A 12 -2.21 -23.06 41.23
N ASP A 13 -2.85 -23.92 40.43
CA ASP A 13 -4.26 -24.24 40.54
C ASP A 13 -4.50 -24.93 41.88
N THR A 14 -5.03 -24.16 42.84
CA THR A 14 -5.69 -24.72 44.01
C THR A 14 -7.17 -24.64 43.70
N GLU A 15 -7.74 -25.77 43.29
CA GLU A 15 -9.19 -25.98 43.28
C GLU A 15 -9.68 -25.74 44.72
N LEU A 16 -10.23 -24.56 44.96
CA LEU A 16 -11.03 -24.31 46.16
C LEU A 16 -12.34 -25.07 45.95
N GLU A 17 -12.43 -26.23 46.59
CA GLU A 17 -13.72 -26.85 46.91
C GLU A 17 -14.58 -25.76 47.56
N ILE A 18 -15.57 -25.30 46.81
CA ILE A 18 -16.67 -24.52 47.37
C ILE A 18 -17.41 -25.53 48.24
N GLU A 19 -17.07 -25.55 49.53
CA GLU A 19 -17.96 -26.13 50.53
C GLU A 19 -19.32 -25.46 50.31
N GLU A 20 -20.27 -26.23 49.79
CA GLU A 20 -21.68 -25.85 49.84
C GLU A 20 -22.02 -25.73 51.33
N GLU A 21 -21.88 -24.53 51.88
CA GLU A 21 -22.44 -24.18 53.17
C GLU A 21 -23.94 -24.42 53.06
N GLN A 22 -24.37 -25.59 53.51
CA GLN A 22 -25.77 -25.90 53.69
C GLN A 22 -26.36 -24.76 54.53
N PRO A 23 -27.39 -24.05 54.04
CA PRO A 23 -27.98 -22.98 54.80
C PRO A 23 -28.39 -23.56 56.15
N ILE A 24 -27.86 -22.98 57.22
CA ILE A 24 -28.23 -23.33 58.59
C ILE A 24 -29.68 -22.90 58.76
N CYS A 25 -30.61 -23.76 58.35
CA CYS A 25 -32.02 -23.61 58.61
C CYS A 25 -32.19 -23.77 60.12
N ALA A 26 -32.37 -22.65 60.81
CA ALA A 26 -32.80 -22.65 62.19
C ALA A 26 -34.09 -23.50 62.26
N LEU A 27 -34.02 -24.65 62.93
CA LEU A 27 -35.19 -25.44 63.26
C LEU A 27 -36.14 -24.52 64.02
N ALA A 28 -37.28 -24.21 63.41
CA ALA A 28 -38.28 -23.35 64.03
C ALA A 28 -38.67 -23.95 65.39
N PRO A 29 -38.69 -23.16 66.48
CA PRO A 29 -39.13 -23.63 67.78
C PRO A 29 -40.48 -24.33 67.63
N THR A 30 -40.57 -25.55 68.15
CA THR A 30 -41.83 -26.29 68.22
C THR A 30 -42.81 -25.44 69.01
N VAL A 31 -43.73 -24.78 68.32
CA VAL A 31 -44.77 -23.97 68.95
C VAL A 31 -45.64 -24.93 69.75
N TYR A 32 -45.37 -25.04 71.05
CA TYR A 32 -46.37 -25.51 71.99
C TYR A 32 -47.47 -24.46 71.99
N THR A 33 -48.45 -24.61 71.10
CA THR A 33 -49.74 -23.91 71.22
C THR A 33 -50.47 -24.53 72.41
N ARG A 34 -49.97 -24.27 73.62
CA ARG A 34 -50.79 -24.39 74.81
C ARG A 34 -51.32 -23.00 75.06
N ASP A 35 -52.61 -22.86 74.79
CA ASP A 35 -53.43 -21.72 75.15
C ASP A 35 -53.49 -21.61 76.69
N GLU A 36 -52.40 -21.15 77.31
CA GLU A 36 -52.34 -20.78 78.73
C GLU A 36 -52.45 -19.25 78.89
N GLY A 37 -52.88 -18.55 77.86
CA GLY A 37 -53.10 -17.11 77.87
C GLY A 37 -54.42 -16.72 78.52
N SER A 38 -54.70 -17.15 79.77
CA SER A 38 -55.73 -16.51 80.62
C SER A 38 -55.92 -17.11 82.01
N THR A 39 -55.18 -18.14 82.43
CA THR A 39 -55.37 -18.66 83.80
C THR A 39 -54.87 -17.64 84.81
N ASP A 40 -55.81 -17.09 85.59
CA ASP A 40 -55.55 -16.33 86.81
C ASP A 40 -54.40 -16.99 87.59
N VAL A 41 -53.32 -16.25 87.83
CA VAL A 41 -52.10 -16.73 88.49
C VAL A 41 -52.43 -17.38 89.84
N THR A 42 -53.48 -16.89 90.49
CA THR A 42 -53.94 -17.40 91.79
C THR A 42 -54.65 -18.76 91.70
N ALA A 43 -55.19 -19.10 90.53
CA ALA A 43 -55.80 -20.40 90.24
C ALA A 43 -54.78 -21.42 89.68
N SER A 44 -53.51 -21.04 89.53
CA SER A 44 -52.48 -21.93 89.00
C SER A 44 -52.22 -23.13 89.93
N PRO A 45 -51.85 -24.31 89.37
CA PRO A 45 -51.46 -25.47 90.18
C PRO A 45 -50.29 -25.17 91.13
N ALA A 46 -49.43 -24.21 90.78
CA ALA A 46 -48.33 -23.75 91.62
C ALA A 46 -48.84 -23.01 92.87
N PHE A 47 -49.83 -22.12 92.74
CA PHE A 47 -50.44 -21.44 93.87
C PHE A 47 -51.21 -22.39 94.79
N GLN A 48 -51.95 -23.35 94.20
CA GLN A 48 -52.67 -24.40 94.95
C GLN A 48 -51.70 -25.27 95.78
N CYS A 49 -50.60 -25.72 95.18
CA CYS A 49 -49.55 -26.47 95.88
C CYS A 49 -48.91 -25.68 97.04
N LEU A 50 -48.69 -24.36 96.84
CA LEU A 50 -48.16 -23.50 97.91
C LEU A 50 -49.15 -23.32 99.07
N ASP A 51 -50.45 -23.25 98.79
CA ASP A 51 -51.51 -23.15 99.80
C ASP A 51 -51.73 -24.46 100.57
N GLU A 52 -51.61 -25.60 99.90
CA GLU A 52 -51.60 -26.93 100.54
C GLU A 52 -50.41 -27.10 101.48
N LEU A 53 -49.21 -26.70 101.05
CA LEU A 53 -47.98 -26.78 101.87
C LEU A 53 -48.03 -25.84 103.08
N PHE A 54 -48.68 -24.68 102.94
CA PHE A 54 -48.98 -23.77 104.05
C PHE A 54 -49.96 -24.41 105.06
N SER A 55 -51.06 -24.97 104.55
CA SER A 55 -52.10 -25.62 105.36
C SER A 55 -51.59 -26.87 106.09
N ALA A 56 -50.62 -27.59 105.49
CA ALA A 56 -49.91 -28.71 106.12
C ALA A 56 -48.83 -28.28 107.14
N GLY A 57 -48.64 -26.98 107.37
CA GLY A 57 -47.65 -26.43 108.32
C GLY A 57 -46.19 -26.55 107.88
N LYS A 58 -45.92 -26.96 106.63
CA LYS A 58 -44.55 -27.19 106.12
C LYS A 58 -43.84 -25.90 105.72
N LEU A 59 -44.58 -24.83 105.45
CA LEU A 59 -44.06 -23.52 105.06
C LEU A 59 -44.60 -22.43 105.98
N SER A 60 -43.78 -21.42 106.28
CA SER A 60 -44.23 -20.21 106.97
C SER A 60 -44.97 -19.28 106.00
N GLY A 61 -45.89 -18.47 106.53
CA GLY A 61 -46.66 -17.52 105.72
C GLY A 61 -45.79 -16.52 104.95
N SER A 62 -44.66 -16.08 105.52
CA SER A 62 -43.72 -15.20 104.81
C SER A 62 -43.07 -15.90 103.62
N LYS A 63 -42.77 -17.20 103.74
CA LYS A 63 -42.12 -17.96 102.67
C LYS A 63 -43.08 -18.25 101.52
N VAL A 64 -44.36 -18.51 101.83
CA VAL A 64 -45.43 -18.69 100.84
C VAL A 64 -45.66 -17.39 100.07
N ALA A 65 -45.72 -16.25 100.78
CA ALA A 65 -45.86 -14.94 100.13
C ALA A 65 -44.67 -14.62 99.20
N GLU A 66 -43.43 -14.90 99.64
CA GLU A 66 -42.23 -14.73 98.81
C GLU A 66 -42.27 -15.61 97.54
N LEU A 67 -42.65 -16.89 97.68
CA LEU A 67 -42.74 -17.83 96.56
C LEU A 67 -43.87 -17.47 95.59
N LYS A 68 -45.03 -17.05 96.10
CA LYS A 68 -46.14 -16.55 95.29
C LYS A 68 -45.72 -15.30 94.51
N ALA A 69 -45.05 -14.34 95.15
CA ALA A 69 -44.55 -13.15 94.47
C ALA A 69 -43.52 -13.47 93.37
N LYS A 70 -42.58 -14.38 93.63
CA LYS A 70 -41.61 -14.84 92.62
C LYS A 70 -42.29 -15.54 91.45
N TYR A 71 -43.29 -16.37 91.72
CA TYR A 71 -44.06 -17.06 90.69
C TYR A 71 -44.86 -16.07 89.83
N THR A 72 -45.53 -15.09 90.44
CA THR A 72 -46.24 -14.02 89.71
C THR A 72 -45.30 -13.26 88.80
N LEU A 73 -44.14 -12.82 89.30
CA LEU A 73 -43.13 -12.13 88.49
C LEU A 73 -42.65 -12.99 87.31
N LEU A 74 -42.39 -14.28 87.55
CA LEU A 74 -41.98 -15.21 86.49
C LEU A 74 -43.09 -15.36 85.44
N HIS A 75 -44.33 -15.52 85.87
CA HIS A 75 -45.47 -15.67 84.97
C HIS A 75 -45.69 -14.41 84.10
N GLU A 76 -45.64 -13.22 84.69
CA GLU A 76 -45.71 -11.95 83.96
C GLU A 76 -44.55 -11.81 82.96
N THR A 77 -43.34 -12.22 83.36
CA THR A 77 -42.16 -12.21 82.48
C THR A 77 -42.36 -13.16 81.29
N VAL A 78 -42.87 -14.37 81.52
CA VAL A 78 -43.15 -15.35 80.45
C VAL A 78 -44.20 -14.83 79.49
N ILE A 79 -45.29 -14.25 79.98
CA ILE A 79 -46.34 -13.64 79.13
C ILE A 79 -45.76 -12.50 78.28
N SER A 80 -44.97 -11.61 78.89
CA SER A 80 -44.36 -10.50 78.16
C SER A 80 -43.36 -10.96 77.10
N LEU A 81 -42.57 -12.00 77.39
CA LEU A 81 -41.65 -12.62 76.44
C LEU A 81 -42.40 -13.27 75.28
N GLN A 82 -43.44 -14.07 75.54
CA GLN A 82 -44.26 -14.69 74.49
C GLN A 82 -44.91 -13.64 73.59
N LYS A 83 -45.41 -12.54 74.17
CA LYS A 83 -45.98 -11.44 73.38
C LYS A 83 -44.93 -10.77 72.49
N SER A 84 -43.73 -10.53 73.03
CA SER A 84 -42.61 -9.96 72.27
C SER A 84 -42.14 -10.90 71.15
N GLU A 85 -42.05 -12.19 71.43
CA GLU A 85 -41.70 -13.22 70.45
C GLU A 85 -42.69 -13.25 69.29
N ILE A 86 -44.00 -13.23 69.57
CA ILE A 86 -45.04 -13.18 68.54
C ILE A 86 -44.89 -11.92 67.67
N GLN A 87 -44.60 -10.76 68.28
CA GLN A 87 -44.39 -9.51 67.55
C GLN A 87 -43.16 -9.58 66.63
N LEU A 88 -42.04 -10.08 67.13
CA LEU A 88 -40.81 -10.26 66.35
C LEU A 88 -41.00 -11.23 65.20
N LEU A 89 -41.75 -12.32 65.40
CA LEU A 89 -42.09 -13.27 64.33
C LEU A 89 -42.97 -12.66 63.24
N GLN A 90 -43.94 -11.81 63.63
CA GLN A 90 -44.76 -11.07 62.66
C GLN A 90 -43.92 -10.06 61.87
N GLU A 91 -43.00 -9.37 62.55
CA GLU A 91 -42.08 -8.43 61.90
C GLU A 91 -41.13 -9.12 60.94
N ALA A 92 -40.54 -10.26 61.33
CA ALA A 92 -39.68 -11.07 60.47
C ALA A 92 -40.41 -11.50 59.20
N LYS A 93 -41.65 -12.00 59.31
CA LYS A 93 -42.47 -12.36 58.15
C LYS A 93 -42.72 -11.18 57.21
N ARG A 94 -43.05 -10.01 57.75
CA ARG A 94 -43.24 -8.79 56.96
C ARG A 94 -41.96 -8.39 56.23
N LEU A 95 -40.81 -8.43 56.91
CA LEU A 95 -39.52 -8.09 56.31
C LEU A 95 -39.13 -9.09 55.20
N SER A 96 -39.37 -10.39 55.38
CA SER A 96 -39.13 -11.39 54.34
C SER A 96 -39.93 -11.11 53.07
N VAL A 97 -41.22 -10.77 53.18
CA VAL A 97 -42.05 -10.41 52.03
C VAL A 97 -41.53 -9.15 51.33
N ASN A 98 -41.14 -8.13 52.10
CA ASN A 98 -40.56 -6.92 51.51
C ASN A 98 -39.25 -7.19 50.77
N LEU A 99 -38.39 -8.05 51.33
CA LEU A 99 -37.12 -8.41 50.72
C LEU A 99 -37.34 -9.15 49.40
N GLU A 100 -38.24 -10.12 49.36
CA GLU A 100 -38.61 -10.85 48.14
C GLU A 100 -39.16 -9.91 47.06
N GLN A 101 -40.00 -8.94 47.45
CA GLN A 101 -40.49 -7.92 46.53
C GLN A 101 -39.36 -7.03 45.97
N GLN A 102 -38.46 -6.54 46.83
CA GLN A 102 -37.32 -5.73 46.40
C GLN A 102 -36.37 -6.51 45.48
N GLN A 103 -36.17 -7.80 45.76
CA GLN A 103 -35.34 -8.67 44.94
C GLN A 103 -35.93 -8.85 43.54
N HIS A 104 -37.25 -9.04 43.43
CA HIS A 104 -37.94 -9.08 42.14
C HIS A 104 -37.85 -7.73 41.39
N GLU A 105 -37.94 -6.59 42.09
CA GLU A 105 -37.78 -5.27 41.45
C GLU A 105 -36.36 -5.04 40.93
N LEU A 106 -35.35 -5.49 41.67
CA LEU A 106 -33.94 -5.49 41.25
C LEU A 106 -33.72 -6.36 40.02
N GLU A 107 -34.21 -7.61 40.03
CA GLU A 107 -34.09 -8.53 38.90
C GLU A 107 -34.73 -7.95 37.64
N LYS A 108 -35.87 -7.27 37.77
CA LYS A 108 -36.53 -6.56 36.67
C LYS A 108 -35.72 -5.36 36.15
N ALA A 109 -34.98 -4.68 37.02
CA ALA A 109 -34.12 -3.55 36.63
C ALA A 109 -32.79 -4.01 36.00
N GLU A 110 -32.27 -5.16 36.45
CA GLU A 110 -31.05 -5.79 35.91
C GLU A 110 -31.30 -6.53 34.59
N GLN A 111 -32.52 -7.03 34.37
CA GLN A 111 -32.97 -7.44 33.05
C GLN A 111 -33.00 -6.23 32.11
N PHE A 112 -31.84 -5.93 31.54
CA PHE A 112 -31.74 -5.10 30.34
C PHE A 112 -32.62 -5.77 29.28
N PRO A 113 -33.54 -5.03 28.64
CA PRO A 113 -34.41 -5.63 27.66
C PRO A 113 -33.58 -6.02 26.43
N GLU A 114 -33.09 -7.26 26.41
CA GLU A 114 -32.33 -7.86 25.31
C GLU A 114 -33.14 -7.88 24.01
N GLU A 115 -34.47 -7.77 24.11
CA GLU A 115 -35.38 -7.74 22.96
C GLU A 115 -36.04 -6.38 22.70
N SER A 116 -35.85 -5.37 23.54
CA SER A 116 -36.31 -4.04 23.16
C SER A 116 -35.27 -3.41 22.25
N SER A 117 -35.62 -3.31 20.98
CA SER A 117 -35.17 -2.27 20.07
C SER A 117 -35.57 -0.89 20.62
N SER A 118 -35.07 -0.56 21.82
CA SER A 118 -35.17 0.76 22.41
C SER A 118 -34.77 1.75 21.33
N GLU A 119 -35.55 2.82 21.20
CA GLU A 119 -35.30 3.87 20.22
C GLU A 119 -33.85 4.35 20.30
N VAL A 120 -33.27 4.36 21.50
CA VAL A 120 -31.86 4.67 21.77
C VAL A 120 -30.90 3.70 21.08
N CYS A 121 -31.16 2.39 21.15
CA CYS A 121 -30.34 1.37 20.50
C CYS A 121 -30.39 1.52 18.97
N ARG A 122 -31.58 1.78 18.41
CA ARG A 122 -31.77 2.01 16.97
C ARG A 122 -31.04 3.28 16.51
N ILE A 123 -31.16 4.38 17.26
CA ILE A 123 -30.47 5.64 16.96
C ILE A 123 -28.95 5.44 17.04
N ARG A 124 -28.46 4.70 18.04
CA ARG A 124 -27.02 4.41 18.17
C ARG A 124 -26.49 3.60 16.99
N GLN A 125 -27.25 2.61 16.52
CA GLN A 125 -26.89 1.84 15.33
C GLN A 125 -26.90 2.70 14.07
N GLN A 126 -27.92 3.55 13.89
CA GLN A 126 -27.99 4.49 12.77
C GLN A 126 -26.82 5.48 12.80
N LEU A 127 -26.49 6.04 13.96
CA LEU A 127 -25.34 6.94 14.12
C LEU A 127 -24.03 6.25 13.70
N LEU A 128 -23.82 5.02 14.15
CA LEU A 128 -22.64 4.24 13.79
C LEU A 128 -22.57 3.96 12.28
N SER A 129 -23.70 3.59 11.67
CA SER A 129 -23.79 3.39 10.21
C SER A 129 -23.43 4.66 9.45
N CYS A 130 -24.05 5.79 9.79
CA CYS A 130 -23.78 7.09 9.17
C CYS A 130 -22.32 7.50 9.34
N GLN A 131 -21.72 7.25 10.50
CA GLN A 131 -20.33 7.59 10.76
C GLN A 131 -19.36 6.75 9.92
N ASN A 132 -19.65 5.45 9.75
CA ASN A 132 -18.88 4.58 8.88
C ASN A 132 -19.00 4.97 7.41
N GLU A 133 -20.21 5.28 6.95
CA GLU A 133 -20.47 5.76 5.59
C GLU A 133 -19.75 7.10 5.32
N TYR A 134 -19.81 8.03 6.27
CA TYR A 134 -19.10 9.30 6.18
C TYR A 134 -17.59 9.10 6.05
N ASN A 135 -16.99 8.23 6.87
CA ASN A 135 -15.56 7.94 6.78
C ASN A 135 -15.18 7.31 5.43
N ALA A 136 -15.98 6.36 4.94
CA ALA A 136 -15.76 5.74 3.63
C ALA A 136 -15.86 6.76 2.46
N ILE A 137 -16.84 7.67 2.52
CA ILE A 137 -16.96 8.76 1.53
C ILE A 137 -15.77 9.70 1.61
N LYS A 138 -15.33 10.04 2.82
CA LYS A 138 -14.17 10.93 3.04
C LYS A 138 -12.88 10.32 2.49
N GLU A 139 -12.64 9.03 2.71
CA GLU A 139 -11.49 8.32 2.12
C GLU A 139 -11.54 8.33 0.59
N ARG A 140 -12.71 8.00 0.02
CA ARG A 140 -12.92 8.06 -1.43
C ARG A 140 -12.74 9.46 -2.00
N GLU A 141 -13.16 10.49 -1.28
CA GLU A 141 -12.95 11.89 -1.66
C GLU A 141 -11.45 12.20 -1.78
N TYR A 142 -10.65 11.79 -0.79
CA TYR A 142 -9.19 11.98 -0.85
C TYR A 142 -8.57 11.27 -2.06
N GLU A 143 -8.97 10.04 -2.35
CA GLU A 143 -8.50 9.30 -3.52
C GLU A 143 -8.86 9.99 -4.83
N ILE A 144 -10.11 10.47 -4.96
CA ILE A 144 -10.57 11.20 -6.14
C ILE A 144 -9.80 12.51 -6.30
N GLN A 145 -9.62 13.27 -5.22
CA GLN A 145 -8.85 14.53 -5.26
C GLN A 145 -7.40 14.28 -5.71
N PHE A 146 -6.76 13.22 -5.19
CA PHE A 146 -5.43 12.83 -5.64
C PHE A 146 -5.42 12.46 -7.13
N ARG A 147 -6.38 11.65 -7.58
CA ARG A 147 -6.49 11.26 -9.00
C ARG A 147 -6.69 12.46 -9.91
N VAL A 148 -7.53 13.43 -9.52
CA VAL A 148 -7.75 14.68 -10.25
C VAL A 148 -6.44 15.45 -10.40
N LYS A 149 -5.66 15.56 -9.32
CA LYS A 149 -4.35 16.24 -9.36
C LYS A 149 -3.40 15.57 -10.36
N CYS A 150 -3.27 14.24 -10.32
CA CYS A 150 -2.44 13.51 -11.27
C CYS A 150 -2.88 13.72 -12.72
N LEU A 151 -4.19 13.66 -12.99
CA LEU A 151 -4.74 13.89 -14.34
C LEU A 151 -4.49 15.32 -14.81
N GLN A 152 -4.51 16.30 -13.91
CA GLN A 152 -4.24 17.69 -14.25
C GLN A 152 -2.75 17.92 -14.58
N GLU A 153 -1.85 17.24 -13.87
CA GLU A 153 -0.42 17.21 -14.18
C GLU A 153 -0.17 16.54 -15.55
N GLU A 154 -0.79 15.38 -15.80
CA GLU A 154 -0.72 14.67 -17.09
C GLU A 154 -1.24 15.53 -18.25
N LYS A 155 -2.40 16.16 -18.09
CA LYS A 155 -2.96 17.10 -19.07
C LYS A 155 -1.97 18.23 -19.38
N THR A 156 -1.37 18.83 -18.35
CA THR A 156 -0.40 19.92 -18.52
C THR A 156 0.84 19.46 -19.30
N LEU A 157 1.30 18.23 -19.06
CA LEU A 157 2.42 17.66 -19.81
C LEU A 157 2.05 17.42 -21.28
N LEU A 158 0.87 16.84 -21.53
CA LEU A 158 0.38 16.61 -22.89
C LEU A 158 0.18 17.90 -23.67
N GLU A 159 -0.34 18.96 -23.05
CA GLU A 159 -0.46 20.29 -23.66
C GLU A 159 0.91 20.85 -24.05
N LYS A 160 1.92 20.71 -23.18
CA LYS A 160 3.30 21.13 -23.49
C LYS A 160 3.91 20.33 -24.65
N GLU A 161 3.67 19.02 -24.70
CA GLU A 161 4.14 18.19 -25.83
C GLU A 161 3.42 18.55 -27.13
N TYR A 162 2.11 18.83 -27.07
CA TYR A 162 1.34 19.29 -28.23
C TYR A 162 1.87 20.60 -28.79
N GLU A 163 2.18 21.59 -27.94
CA GLU A 163 2.77 22.87 -28.37
C GLU A 163 4.17 22.74 -28.99
N ARG A 164 4.92 21.66 -28.70
CA ARG A 164 6.22 21.40 -29.36
C ARG A 164 6.06 20.90 -30.79
N ILE A 165 4.90 20.32 -31.14
CA ILE A 165 4.65 19.84 -32.50
C ILE A 165 4.56 21.07 -33.41
N PRO A 166 5.42 21.18 -34.45
CA PRO A 166 5.38 22.31 -35.36
C PRO A 166 3.99 22.46 -35.97
N LYS A 167 3.48 23.69 -36.01
CA LYS A 167 2.21 23.96 -36.67
C LYS A 167 2.29 23.51 -38.13
N GLN A 168 1.18 23.00 -38.66
CA GLN A 168 1.11 22.50 -40.04
C GLN A 168 1.69 23.50 -41.05
N SER A 169 1.43 24.80 -40.86
CA SER A 169 1.97 25.86 -41.73
C SER A 169 3.50 26.00 -41.67
N GLU A 170 4.14 25.72 -40.55
CA GLU A 170 5.60 25.71 -40.43
C GLU A 170 6.20 24.45 -41.06
N ALA A 171 5.56 23.30 -40.86
CA ALA A 171 5.93 22.05 -41.52
C ALA A 171 5.83 22.19 -43.04
N ASP A 172 4.74 22.75 -43.55
CA ASP A 172 4.52 23.00 -44.98
C ASP A 172 5.57 23.96 -45.56
N LYS A 173 5.94 25.02 -44.83
CA LYS A 173 7.05 25.91 -45.23
C LYS A 173 8.38 25.17 -45.32
N ARG A 174 8.69 24.29 -44.34
CA ARG A 174 9.92 23.47 -44.37
C ARG A 174 9.90 22.48 -45.54
N ILE A 175 8.77 21.81 -45.78
CA ILE A 175 8.58 20.90 -46.91
C ILE A 175 8.78 21.64 -48.24
N LYS A 176 8.17 22.82 -48.39
CA LYS A 176 8.32 23.63 -49.60
C LYS A 176 9.78 24.01 -49.84
N LYS A 177 10.48 24.51 -48.82
CA LYS A 177 11.91 24.85 -48.92
C LYS A 177 12.78 23.63 -49.26
N LEU A 178 12.49 22.47 -48.66
CA LEU A 178 13.21 21.24 -48.95
C LEU A 178 13.01 20.82 -50.42
N LYS A 179 11.78 20.94 -50.92
CA LYS A 179 11.43 20.64 -52.31
C LYS A 179 12.16 21.55 -53.28
N GLU A 180 12.16 22.86 -53.01
CA GLU A 180 12.91 23.85 -53.80
C GLU A 180 14.41 23.52 -53.84
N ASN A 181 15.02 23.17 -52.69
CA ASN A 181 16.42 22.75 -52.64
C ASN A 181 16.68 21.45 -53.42
N CYS A 182 15.78 20.47 -53.36
CA CYS A 182 15.89 19.23 -54.13
C CYS A 182 15.81 19.49 -55.64
N ASP A 183 14.91 20.39 -56.07
CA ASP A 183 14.76 20.76 -57.47
C ASP A 183 16.02 21.49 -57.99
N GLU A 184 16.61 22.37 -57.16
CA GLU A 184 17.85 23.09 -57.49
C GLU A 184 19.05 22.13 -57.59
N LEU A 185 19.23 21.23 -56.62
CA LEU A 185 20.26 20.19 -56.68
C LEU A 185 20.07 19.28 -57.91
N SER A 186 18.83 18.94 -58.26
CA SER A 186 18.54 18.11 -59.44
C SER A 186 18.96 18.83 -60.73
N LYS A 187 18.70 20.13 -60.85
CA LYS A 187 19.17 20.95 -61.97
C LYS A 187 20.70 21.02 -62.03
N GLU A 188 21.35 21.23 -60.89
CA GLU A 188 22.82 21.27 -60.79
C GLU A 188 23.45 19.93 -61.22
N VAL A 189 22.87 18.80 -60.80
CA VAL A 189 23.31 17.46 -61.21
C VAL A 189 23.17 17.26 -62.72
N ILE A 190 22.03 17.67 -63.31
CA ILE A 190 21.83 17.59 -64.77
C ILE A 190 22.87 18.45 -65.49
N GLN A 191 23.10 19.67 -65.03
CA GLN A 191 24.08 20.58 -65.61
C GLN A 191 25.50 20.00 -65.53
N ARG A 192 25.95 19.59 -64.35
CA ARG A 192 27.29 18.99 -64.18
C ARG A 192 27.47 17.73 -65.02
N LYS A 193 26.43 16.91 -65.17
CA LYS A 193 26.46 15.73 -66.04
C LYS A 193 26.66 16.12 -67.51
N ALA A 194 26.01 17.18 -67.97
CA ALA A 194 26.20 17.70 -69.32
C ALA A 194 27.63 18.25 -69.52
N GLU A 195 28.14 19.01 -68.55
CA GLU A 195 29.52 19.53 -68.57
C GLU A 195 30.56 18.40 -68.62
N VAL A 196 30.39 17.35 -67.81
CA VAL A 196 31.27 16.16 -67.82
C VAL A 196 31.25 15.47 -69.19
N ASN A 197 30.07 15.31 -69.80
CA ASN A 197 29.96 14.70 -71.12
C ASN A 197 30.65 15.55 -72.20
N ALA A 198 30.45 16.87 -72.19
CA ALA A 198 31.10 17.79 -73.12
C ALA A 198 32.64 17.76 -72.98
N MET A 199 33.16 17.77 -71.74
CA MET A 199 34.59 17.62 -71.48
C MET A 199 35.14 16.27 -71.98
N LYS A 200 34.38 15.18 -71.79
CA LYS A 200 34.76 13.86 -72.28
C LYS A 200 34.86 13.84 -73.80
N GLU A 201 33.92 14.46 -74.51
CA GLU A 201 33.94 14.60 -75.97
C GLU A 201 35.13 15.44 -76.45
N ASP A 202 35.42 16.57 -75.79
CA ASP A 202 36.59 17.41 -76.10
C ASP A 202 37.92 16.66 -75.90
N ILE A 203 38.05 15.90 -74.81
CA ILE A 203 39.23 15.05 -74.56
C ILE A 203 39.40 14.01 -75.68
N LEU A 204 38.32 13.32 -76.08
CA LEU A 204 38.37 12.33 -77.15
C LEU A 204 38.75 12.96 -78.50
N SER A 205 38.21 14.14 -78.80
CA SER A 205 38.55 14.91 -80.00
C SER A 205 40.04 15.27 -80.03
N LYS A 206 40.56 15.83 -78.94
CA LYS A 206 41.99 16.17 -78.80
C LYS A 206 42.89 14.95 -78.87
N GLN A 207 42.48 13.81 -78.29
CA GLN A 207 43.22 12.57 -78.38
C GLN A 207 43.31 12.07 -79.84
N ASN A 208 42.24 12.18 -80.61
CA ASN A 208 42.25 11.84 -82.04
C ASN A 208 43.16 12.77 -82.85
N LEU A 209 43.12 14.08 -82.60
CA LEU A 209 44.00 15.05 -83.26
C LEU A 209 45.47 14.75 -82.95
N MET A 210 45.80 14.48 -81.68
CA MET A 210 47.15 14.11 -81.26
C MET A 210 47.65 12.83 -81.96
N LEU A 211 46.77 11.85 -82.22
CA LEU A 211 47.14 10.65 -82.99
C LEU A 211 47.44 10.97 -84.46
N ILE A 212 46.72 11.92 -85.07
CA ILE A 212 46.98 12.39 -86.44
C ILE A 212 48.33 13.12 -86.49
N ASP A 213 48.53 14.07 -85.58
CA ASP A 213 49.78 14.84 -85.49
C ASP A 213 50.98 13.92 -85.25
N LYS A 214 50.83 12.91 -84.38
CA LYS A 214 51.88 11.91 -84.14
C LYS A 214 52.26 11.16 -85.43
N LYS A 215 51.28 10.70 -86.21
CA LYS A 215 51.54 10.03 -87.50
C LYS A 215 52.22 10.96 -88.50
N GLU A 216 51.87 12.24 -88.51
CA GLU A 216 52.48 13.21 -89.41
C GLU A 216 53.95 13.50 -89.00
N VAL A 217 54.22 13.62 -87.69
CA VAL A 217 55.59 13.71 -87.18
C VAL A 217 56.41 12.49 -87.54
N GLU A 218 55.85 11.27 -87.41
CA GLU A 218 56.51 10.03 -87.82
C GLU A 218 56.91 10.05 -89.32
N LYS A 219 56.02 10.50 -90.21
CA LYS A 219 56.34 10.68 -91.65
C LYS A 219 57.42 11.73 -91.90
N LEU A 220 57.36 12.86 -91.19
CA LEU A 220 58.36 13.92 -91.34
C LEU A 220 59.74 13.44 -90.88
N LEU A 221 59.82 12.63 -89.83
CA LEU A 221 61.05 11.98 -89.39
C LEU A 221 61.59 11.00 -90.44
N GLU A 222 60.73 10.16 -91.02
CA GLU A 222 61.12 9.25 -92.12
C GLU A 222 61.65 10.02 -93.33
N ASN A 223 60.98 11.11 -93.73
CA ASN A 223 61.45 12.00 -94.79
C ASN A 223 62.79 12.66 -94.44
N GLN A 224 62.97 13.09 -93.19
CA GLN A 224 64.24 13.67 -92.73
C GLN A 224 65.38 12.66 -92.86
N ASP A 225 65.16 11.41 -92.47
CA ASP A 225 66.17 10.36 -92.56
C ASP A 225 66.49 10.01 -94.02
N ASN A 226 65.48 9.94 -94.90
CA ASN A 226 65.69 9.79 -96.34
C ASN A 226 66.55 10.93 -96.94
N LEU A 227 66.28 12.18 -96.55
CA LEU A 227 67.07 13.34 -96.99
C LEU A 227 68.49 13.33 -96.43
N LYS A 228 68.71 12.86 -95.19
CA LYS A 228 70.06 12.66 -94.65
C LYS A 228 70.83 11.62 -95.46
N ASP A 229 70.20 10.51 -95.82
CA ASP A 229 70.81 9.47 -96.65
C ASP A 229 71.19 10.00 -98.04
N GLU A 230 70.34 10.82 -98.66
CA GLU A 230 70.63 11.50 -99.93
C GLU A 230 71.80 12.49 -99.79
N LEU A 231 71.83 13.28 -98.71
CA LEU A 231 72.94 14.20 -98.44
C LEU A 231 74.28 13.46 -98.30
N VAL A 232 74.31 12.32 -97.59
CA VAL A 232 75.52 11.49 -97.48
C VAL A 232 75.98 10.99 -98.86
N LYS A 233 75.04 10.56 -99.73
CA LYS A 233 75.36 10.15 -101.10
C LYS A 233 75.97 11.30 -101.91
N ILE A 234 75.40 12.50 -101.84
CA ILE A 234 75.90 13.70 -102.55
C ILE A 234 77.29 14.09 -102.03
N LEU A 235 77.50 14.11 -100.71
CA LEU A 235 78.80 14.43 -100.11
C LEU A 235 79.91 13.44 -100.49
N GLY A 236 79.56 12.20 -100.86
CA GLY A 236 80.50 11.21 -101.39
C GLY A 236 81.00 11.51 -102.81
N VAL A 237 80.24 12.27 -103.60
CA VAL A 237 80.55 12.56 -105.02
C VAL A 237 81.86 13.34 -105.18
N PRO A 238 82.12 14.45 -104.44
CA PRO A 238 83.42 15.13 -104.50
C PRO A 238 84.60 14.22 -104.18
N ALA A 239 84.46 13.30 -103.23
CA ALA A 239 85.53 12.35 -102.88
C ALA A 239 85.81 11.35 -104.01
N GLN A 240 84.78 10.90 -104.74
CA GLN A 240 84.94 10.06 -105.94
C GLN A 240 85.56 10.85 -107.10
N LEU A 241 85.04 12.05 -107.40
CA LEU A 241 85.59 12.93 -108.44
C LEU A 241 87.05 13.31 -108.16
N GLY A 242 87.42 13.54 -106.89
CA GLY A 242 88.80 13.76 -106.47
C GLY A 242 89.70 12.57 -106.83
N LYS A 243 89.30 11.35 -106.47
CA LYS A 243 90.03 10.11 -106.82
C LYS A 243 90.13 9.90 -108.34
N GLU A 244 89.09 10.22 -109.10
CA GLU A 244 89.11 10.12 -110.56
C GLU A 244 90.03 11.17 -111.19
N THR A 245 90.02 12.41 -110.68
CA THR A 245 90.91 13.49 -111.10
C THR A 245 92.37 13.12 -110.83
N GLU A 246 92.68 12.54 -109.67
CA GLU A 246 94.02 12.02 -109.34
C GLU A 246 94.45 10.90 -110.31
N LYS A 247 93.56 9.94 -110.62
CA LYS A 247 93.84 8.89 -111.63
C LYS A 247 94.14 9.49 -113.01
N ILE A 248 93.40 10.52 -113.43
CA ILE A 248 93.66 11.25 -114.68
C ILE A 248 95.01 11.96 -114.62
N ASN A 249 95.35 12.55 -113.48
CA ASN A 249 96.61 13.26 -113.29
C ASN A 249 97.82 12.30 -113.32
N TRP A 250 97.71 11.11 -112.71
CA TRP A 250 98.70 10.03 -112.88
C TRP A 250 98.83 9.60 -114.34
N LYS A 251 97.73 9.38 -115.06
CA LYS A 251 97.80 9.07 -116.50
C LYS A 251 98.46 10.18 -117.33
N LYS A 252 98.22 11.46 -117.00
CA LYS A 252 98.91 12.61 -117.63
C LYS A 252 100.41 12.65 -117.31
N MET A 253 100.81 12.35 -116.08
CA MET A 253 102.23 12.32 -115.69
C MET A 253 103.02 11.18 -116.34
N TYR A 254 102.37 10.05 -116.66
CA TYR A 254 102.97 8.99 -117.48
C TYR A 254 103.10 9.34 -118.96
N VAL A 255 102.32 10.31 -119.47
CA VAL A 255 102.44 10.81 -120.86
C VAL A 255 103.47 11.94 -120.97
N PHE A 256 103.76 12.66 -119.88
CA PHE A 256 104.73 13.78 -119.84
C PHE A 256 106.17 13.38 -119.46
N ASN A 257 106.42 12.11 -119.16
CA ASN A 257 107.75 11.54 -118.92
C ASN A 257 108.17 10.58 -120.06
N LYS A 258 108.05 11.05 -121.31
CA LYS A 258 108.60 10.40 -122.50
C LYS A 258 109.20 11.43 -123.44
#